data_AF-A0A8T7BIL2-F1
#
_entry.id   AF-A0A8T7BIL2-F1
#
_cell.length_a   1.000
_cell.length_b   1.000
_cell.length_c   1.000
_cell.angle_alpha   90.00
_cell.angle_beta   90.00
_cell.angle_gamma   90.00
#
_symmetry.space_group_name_H-M   'P 1'
#
loop_
_entity.id
_entity.type
_entity.pdbx_description
1 polymer ?
#
loop_
_entity_poly.entity_id
_entity_poly.type
_entity_poly.pdbx_seq_one_letter_code
_entity_poly.pdbx_strand_id
1 'polypeptide(L)'
;IRVLLLYKQGMREIKKLIHPSAIFTIKLGSKPVEETVINAVWGFFAVYTVVFAFLMLLLMASGLDQVTAFSAMAACMNNLGPGLGKVSSNYSEINMFAKWVLCLAMILGRLEIFTLLVLLSPTFWRK
;
A
#
# COMPACT_ATOMS: atom_id res chain seq x y z
N ILE A 1 -6.04 11.46 -3.06
CA ILE A 1 -5.86 11.52 -4.55
C ILE A 1 -5.69 10.13 -5.16
N ARG A 2 -4.71 9.31 -4.73
CA ARG A 2 -4.49 7.96 -5.30
C ARG A 2 -5.74 7.06 -5.28
N VAL A 3 -6.45 7.00 -4.15
CA VAL A 3 -7.73 6.25 -4.04
C VAL A 3 -8.78 6.73 -5.05
N LEU A 4 -8.90 8.04 -5.26
CA LEU A 4 -9.81 8.61 -6.26
C LEU A 4 -9.41 8.22 -7.69
N LEU A 5 -8.11 8.23 -7.99
CA LEU A 5 -7.59 7.81 -9.30
C LEU A 5 -7.83 6.32 -9.54
N LEU A 6 -7.57 5.46 -8.54
CA LEU A 6 -7.89 4.03 -8.60
C LEU A 6 -9.37 3.79 -8.85
N TYR A 7 -10.25 4.51 -8.14
CA TYR A 7 -11.69 4.42 -8.35
C TYR A 7 -12.10 4.84 -9.78
N LYS A 8 -11.64 6.02 -10.25
CA LYS A 8 -11.93 6.50 -11.60
C LYS A 8 -11.39 5.55 -12.67
N GLN A 9 -10.24 4.94 -12.42
CA GLN A 9 -9.63 3.96 -13.32
C GLN A 9 -10.42 2.66 -13.37
N GLY A 10 -10.86 2.13 -12.22
CA GLY A 10 -11.76 0.98 -12.18
C GLY A 10 -13.06 1.24 -12.96
N MET A 11 -13.66 2.42 -12.77
CA MET A 11 -14.85 2.82 -13.53
C MET A 11 -14.59 2.96 -15.04
N ARG A 12 -13.39 3.45 -15.43
CA ARG A 12 -12.99 3.53 -16.83
C ARG A 12 -12.90 2.14 -17.47
N GLU A 13 -12.26 1.19 -16.81
CA GLU A 13 -12.09 -0.16 -17.34
C GLU A 13 -13.45 -0.89 -17.47
N ILE A 14 -14.37 -0.71 -16.51
CA ILE A 14 -15.74 -1.22 -16.64
C ILE A 14 -16.44 -0.60 -17.86
N LYS A 15 -16.33 0.72 -18.08
CA LYS A 15 -16.96 1.37 -19.24
C LYS A 15 -16.36 0.92 -20.57
N LYS A 16 -15.05 0.65 -20.63
CA LYS A 16 -14.40 0.08 -21.81
C LYS A 16 -14.89 -1.34 -22.12
N LEU A 17 -15.14 -2.17 -21.09
CA LEU A 17 -15.71 -3.50 -21.28
C LEU A 17 -17.11 -3.44 -21.91
N ILE A 18 -17.91 -2.42 -21.57
CA ILE A 18 -19.24 -2.22 -22.14
C ILE A 18 -19.14 -1.56 -23.54
N HIS A 19 -18.22 -0.62 -23.73
CA HIS A 19 -18.04 0.13 -24.98
C HIS A 19 -16.57 0.08 -25.45
N PRO A 20 -16.15 -1.00 -26.16
CA PRO A 20 -14.75 -1.26 -26.49
C PRO A 20 -14.12 -0.21 -27.42
N SER A 21 -14.91 0.44 -28.28
CA SER A 21 -14.42 1.46 -29.21
C SER A 21 -14.37 2.88 -28.61
N ALA A 22 -14.82 3.08 -27.37
CA ALA A 22 -14.90 4.40 -26.75
C ALA A 22 -13.59 4.80 -26.06
N ILE A 23 -13.12 6.03 -26.32
CA ILE A 23 -11.93 6.59 -25.67
C ILE A 23 -12.36 7.38 -24.43
N PHE A 24 -12.04 6.83 -23.25
CA PHE A 24 -12.33 7.45 -21.96
C PHE A 24 -11.07 8.07 -21.35
N THR A 25 -11.11 9.38 -21.06
CA THR A 25 -10.03 10.09 -20.37
C THR A 25 -10.35 10.28 -18.89
N ILE A 26 -9.37 10.03 -18.02
CA ILE A 26 -9.49 10.28 -16.58
C ILE A 26 -9.07 11.71 -16.29
N LYS A 27 -9.95 12.44 -15.59
CA LYS A 27 -9.71 13.83 -15.22
C LYS A 27 -9.63 13.98 -13.70
N LEU A 28 -8.68 14.80 -13.23
CA LEU A 28 -8.61 15.26 -11.84
C LEU A 28 -8.96 16.76 -11.84
N GLY A 29 -10.14 17.11 -11.32
CA GLY A 29 -10.72 18.43 -11.58
C GLY A 29 -10.93 18.65 -13.08
N SER A 30 -10.40 19.76 -13.60
CA SER A 30 -10.54 20.14 -15.02
C SER A 30 -9.43 19.59 -15.92
N LYS A 31 -8.37 18.99 -15.36
CA LYS A 31 -7.18 18.55 -16.12
C LYS A 31 -7.20 17.04 -16.39
N PRO A 32 -6.91 16.59 -17.63
CA PRO A 32 -6.69 15.17 -17.91
C PRO A 32 -5.41 14.69 -17.20
N VAL A 33 -5.44 13.45 -16.73
CA VAL A 33 -4.29 12.78 -16.09
C VAL A 33 -3.59 11.93 -17.13
N GLU A 34 -2.27 12.03 -17.21
CA GLU A 34 -1.47 11.21 -18.12
C GLU A 34 -1.54 9.72 -17.78
N GLU A 35 -1.47 8.87 -18.80
CA GLU A 35 -1.56 7.42 -18.65
C GLU A 35 -0.36 6.83 -17.88
N THR A 36 0.81 7.48 -17.97
CA THR A 36 2.00 7.17 -17.17
C THR A 36 1.72 7.25 -15.66
N VAL A 37 1.02 8.30 -15.23
CA VAL A 37 0.63 8.51 -13.82
C VAL A 37 -0.40 7.48 -13.39
N ILE A 38 -1.36 7.16 -14.25
CA ILE A 38 -2.38 6.13 -13.99
C ILE A 38 -1.72 4.75 -13.78
N ASN A 39 -0.79 4.38 -14.65
CA ASN A 39 -0.05 3.13 -14.55
C ASN A 39 0.83 3.08 -13.29
N ALA A 40 1.47 4.21 -12.94
CA ALA A 40 2.21 4.33 -11.69
C ALA A 40 1.28 4.10 -10.47
N VAL A 41 0.07 4.67 -10.44
CA VAL A 41 -0.87 4.45 -9.33
C VAL A 41 -1.30 2.98 -9.21
N TRP A 42 -1.45 2.26 -10.32
CA TRP A 42 -1.71 0.81 -10.31
C TRP A 42 -0.53 0.01 -9.77
N GLY A 43 0.69 0.31 -10.26
CA GLY A 43 1.90 -0.31 -9.76
C GLY A 43 2.08 -0.08 -8.26
N PHE A 44 1.75 1.12 -7.78
CA PHE A 44 1.76 1.45 -6.36
C PHE A 44 0.85 0.53 -5.56
N PHE A 45 -0.40 0.40 -6.02
CA PHE A 45 -1.42 -0.40 -5.33
C PHE A 45 -1.07 -1.89 -5.30
N ALA A 46 -0.55 -2.42 -6.41
CA ALA A 46 -0.10 -3.81 -6.49
C ALA A 46 1.02 -4.09 -5.48
N VAL A 47 2.07 -3.25 -5.47
CA VAL A 47 3.19 -3.43 -4.54
C VAL A 47 2.74 -3.24 -3.09
N TYR A 48 1.93 -2.21 -2.81
CA TYR A 48 1.34 -1.98 -1.49
C TYR A 48 0.68 -3.26 -0.98
N THR A 49 -0.14 -3.89 -1.81
CA THR A 49 -0.90 -5.09 -1.44
C THR A 49 0.01 -6.28 -1.18
N VAL A 50 1.02 -6.51 -2.03
CA VAL A 50 1.99 -7.62 -1.86
C VAL A 50 2.82 -7.43 -0.59
N VAL A 51 3.35 -6.24 -0.36
CA VAL A 51 4.16 -5.92 0.83
C VAL A 51 3.31 -6.02 2.10
N PHE A 52 2.07 -5.53 2.06
CA PHE A 52 1.12 -5.65 3.17
C PHE A 52 0.88 -7.13 3.52
N ALA A 53 0.54 -7.94 2.52
CA ALA A 53 0.27 -9.37 2.71
C ALA A 53 1.51 -10.11 3.25
N PHE A 54 2.68 -9.85 2.67
CA PHE A 54 3.93 -10.48 3.10
C PHE A 54 4.28 -10.15 4.56
N LEU A 55 4.24 -8.87 4.93
CA LEU A 55 4.56 -8.45 6.31
C LEU A 55 3.51 -8.93 7.32
N MET A 56 2.23 -8.95 6.94
CA MET A 56 1.17 -9.53 7.77
C MET A 56 1.43 -11.02 8.05
N LEU A 57 1.82 -11.80 7.03
CA LEU A 57 2.17 -13.21 7.21
C LEU A 57 3.38 -13.39 8.12
N LEU A 58 4.40 -12.53 8.03
CA LEU A 58 5.53 -12.54 8.96
C LEU A 58 5.11 -12.24 10.40
N LEU A 59 4.18 -11.31 10.61
CA LEU A 59 3.63 -11.03 11.94
C LEU A 59 2.86 -12.23 12.50
N MET A 60 2.04 -12.88 11.68
CA MET A 60 1.34 -14.10 12.09
C MET A 60 2.31 -15.25 12.39
N ALA A 61 3.36 -15.41 11.58
CA ALA A 61 4.41 -16.40 11.81
C ALA A 61 5.18 -16.16 13.13
N SER A 62 5.18 -14.92 13.63
CA SER A 62 5.75 -14.58 14.94
C SER A 62 4.86 -14.98 16.14
N GLY A 63 3.66 -15.51 15.89
CA GLY A 63 2.70 -15.94 16.91
C GLY A 63 1.62 -14.90 17.25
N LEU A 64 1.48 -13.83 16.47
CA LEU A 64 0.36 -12.91 16.58
C LEU A 64 -0.89 -13.52 15.97
N ASP A 65 -2.05 -13.33 16.61
CA ASP A 65 -3.33 -13.68 16.03
C ASP A 65 -3.63 -12.80 14.79
N GLN A 66 -4.47 -13.30 13.90
CA GLN A 66 -4.77 -12.63 12.63
C GLN A 66 -5.32 -11.21 12.80
N VAL A 67 -6.16 -10.97 13.83
CA VAL A 67 -6.79 -9.67 14.07
C VAL A 67 -5.74 -8.66 14.52
N THR A 68 -4.91 -9.03 15.49
CA THR A 68 -3.81 -8.19 15.98
C THR A 68 -2.79 -7.94 14.86
N ALA A 69 -2.38 -8.98 14.11
CA ALA A 69 -1.41 -8.85 13.02
C ALA A 69 -1.92 -7.93 11.90
N PHE A 70 -3.15 -8.14 11.43
CA PHE A 70 -3.77 -7.30 10.40
C PHE A 70 -3.90 -5.86 10.86
N SER A 71 -4.42 -5.64 12.07
CA SER A 71 -4.67 -4.30 12.57
C SER A 71 -3.39 -3.54 12.89
N ALA A 72 -2.38 -4.18 13.49
CA ALA A 72 -1.08 -3.58 13.73
C ALA A 72 -0.39 -3.21 12.41
N MET A 73 -0.44 -4.10 11.41
CA MET A 73 0.14 -3.85 10.09
C MET A 73 -0.58 -2.69 9.38
N ALA A 74 -1.91 -2.67 9.40
CA ALA A 74 -2.71 -1.58 8.84
C ALA A 74 -2.44 -0.24 9.55
N ALA A 75 -2.33 -0.25 10.87
CA ALA A 75 -2.02 0.95 11.64
C ALA A 75 -0.61 1.47 11.34
N CYS A 76 0.40 0.60 11.33
CA CYS A 76 1.79 1.00 11.11
C CYS A 76 2.05 1.45 9.67
N MET A 77 1.54 0.71 8.68
CA MET A 77 1.75 1.04 7.26
C MET A 77 1.02 2.32 6.84
N ASN A 78 -0.09 2.67 7.49
CA ASN A 78 -0.76 3.95 7.29
C ASN A 78 -0.29 5.05 8.25
N ASN A 79 0.72 4.77 9.09
CA ASN A 79 1.21 5.67 10.14
C ASN A 79 0.10 6.23 11.05
N LEU A 80 -0.89 5.39 11.36
CA LEU A 80 -2.03 5.71 12.21
C LEU A 80 -1.65 5.70 13.69
N GLY A 81 -0.98 4.63 14.14
CA GLY A 81 -0.61 4.40 15.54
C GLY A 81 -1.45 3.31 16.21
N PRO A 82 -2.68 3.58 16.68
CA PRO A 82 -3.49 2.59 17.38
C PRO A 82 -4.00 1.47 16.46
N GLY A 83 -4.05 0.26 16.99
CA GLY A 83 -4.66 -0.90 16.33
C GLY A 83 -5.76 -1.55 17.18
N LEU A 84 -6.08 -2.79 16.88
CA LEU A 84 -7.07 -3.64 17.54
C LEU A 84 -6.38 -4.85 18.16
N GLY A 85 -7.09 -5.55 19.05
CA GLY A 85 -6.54 -6.71 19.75
C GLY A 85 -5.45 -6.30 20.75
N LYS A 86 -4.33 -7.04 20.76
CA LYS A 86 -3.24 -6.79 21.72
C LYS A 86 -2.52 -5.44 21.53
N VAL A 87 -2.78 -4.74 20.43
CA VAL A 87 -2.21 -3.41 20.12
C VAL A 87 -3.20 -2.25 20.29
N SER A 88 -4.35 -2.52 20.91
CA SER A 88 -5.39 -1.52 21.17
C SER A 88 -4.95 -0.44 22.15
N SER A 89 -4.29 -0.84 23.24
CA SER A 89 -3.78 0.07 24.26
C SER A 89 -2.34 0.49 23.98
N ASN A 90 -1.44 -0.47 23.75
CA ASN A 90 -0.03 -0.22 23.43
C ASN A 90 0.62 -1.43 22.75
N TYR A 91 1.85 -1.27 22.28
CA TYR A 91 2.63 -2.32 21.58
C TYR A 91 3.56 -3.11 22.52
N SER A 92 3.47 -2.93 23.84
CA SER A 92 4.44 -3.48 24.79
C SER A 92 4.46 -5.01 24.80
N GLU A 93 3.27 -5.62 24.72
CA GLU A 93 3.03 -7.07 24.76
C GLU A 93 3.44 -7.82 23.47
N ILE A 94 3.86 -7.10 22.43
CA ILE A 94 4.33 -7.71 21.19
C ILE A 94 5.79 -8.15 21.32
N ASN A 95 6.10 -9.32 20.75
CA ASN A 95 7.46 -9.85 20.68
C ASN A 95 8.44 -8.91 19.93
N MET A 96 9.74 -9.10 20.14
CA MET A 96 10.77 -8.23 19.57
C MET A 96 10.81 -8.28 18.03
N PHE A 97 10.61 -9.47 17.45
CA PHE A 97 10.65 -9.67 16.01
C PHE A 97 9.53 -8.89 15.30
N ALA A 98 8.30 -8.97 15.79
CA ALA A 98 7.16 -8.25 15.24
C ALA A 98 7.31 -6.74 15.41
N LYS A 99 7.91 -6.24 16.50
CA LYS A 99 8.24 -4.81 16.63
C LYS A 99 9.16 -4.34 15.50
N TRP A 100 10.21 -5.10 15.17
CA TRP A 100 11.08 -4.78 14.03
C TRP A 100 10.35 -4.77 12.69
N VAL A 101 9.49 -5.76 12.46
CA VAL A 101 8.64 -5.82 11.26
C VAL A 101 7.72 -4.60 11.17
N LEU A 102 7.11 -4.19 12.29
CA LEU A 102 6.23 -3.02 12.35
C LEU A 102 6.99 -1.70 12.18
N CYS A 103 8.22 -1.59 12.69
CA CYS A 103 9.09 -0.44 12.42
C CYS A 103 9.40 -0.32 10.91
N LEU A 104 9.71 -1.44 10.27
CA LEU A 104 9.93 -1.47 8.82
C LEU A 104 8.64 -1.10 8.05
N ALA A 105 7.48 -1.57 8.52
CA ALA A 105 6.18 -1.18 7.97
C ALA A 105 5.90 0.33 8.07
N MET A 106 6.23 0.97 9.20
CA MET A 106 6.09 2.42 9.35
C MET A 106 6.99 3.20 8.39
N ILE A 107 8.25 2.76 8.25
CA ILE A 107 9.20 3.40 7.32
C ILE A 107 8.68 3.29 5.89
N LEU A 108 8.21 2.10 5.48
CA LEU A 108 7.60 1.88 4.16
C LEU A 108 6.36 2.76 3.93
N GLY A 109 5.50 2.86 4.95
CA GLY A 109 4.32 3.71 4.93
C GLY A 109 4.66 5.19 4.79
N ARG A 110 5.72 5.63 5.48
CA ARG A 110 6.11 7.04 5.57
C ARG A 110 6.90 7.53 4.36
N LEU A 111 7.78 6.71 3.80
CA LEU A 111 8.62 7.10 2.66
C LEU A 111 7.87 7.02 1.31
N GLU A 112 6.62 6.57 1.29
CA GLU A 112 5.91 6.10 0.11
C GLU A 112 6.63 4.93 -0.56
N ILE A 113 5.92 3.81 -0.74
CA ILE A 113 6.47 2.53 -1.23
C ILE A 113 7.32 2.66 -2.49
N PHE A 114 7.02 3.60 -3.38
CA PHE A 114 7.81 3.78 -4.60
C PHE A 114 9.20 4.34 -4.38
N THR A 115 9.41 5.24 -3.42
CA THR A 115 10.76 5.76 -3.16
C THR A 115 11.66 4.64 -2.67
N LEU A 116 11.13 3.74 -1.83
CA LEU A 116 11.84 2.58 -1.32
C LEU A 116 12.05 1.51 -2.39
N LEU A 117 11.06 1.23 -3.24
CA LEU A 117 11.25 0.32 -4.38
C LEU A 117 12.30 0.84 -5.37
N VAL A 118 12.30 2.13 -5.66
CA VAL A 118 13.32 2.76 -6.50
C VAL A 118 14.69 2.61 -5.84
N LEU A 119 14.79 2.84 -4.53
CA LEU A 119 16.02 2.65 -3.78
C LEU A 119 16.47 1.19 -3.74
N LEU A 120 15.58 0.21 -3.77
CA LEU A 120 15.94 -1.22 -3.85
C LEU A 120 16.24 -1.69 -5.29
N SER A 121 15.97 -0.86 -6.29
CA SER A 121 16.23 -1.20 -7.70
C SER A 121 17.72 -1.05 -8.01
N PRO A 122 18.39 -2.07 -8.58
CA PRO A 122 19.79 -1.99 -9.00
C PRO A 122 20.06 -0.84 -9.98
N THR A 123 19.04 -0.43 -10.75
CA THR A 123 19.11 0.67 -11.71
C THR A 123 19.36 2.02 -11.02
N PHE A 124 18.90 2.21 -9.78
CA PHE A 124 19.16 3.42 -9.01
C PHE A 124 20.64 3.55 -8.60
N TRP A 125 21.29 2.43 -8.27
CA TRP A 125 22.68 2.37 -7.80
C TRP A 125 23.73 2.27 -8.91
N ARG A 126 23.30 2.06 -10.16
CA ARG A 126 24.20 1.91 -11.32
C ARG A 126 24.62 3.23 -11.96
N LYS A 127 24.66 4.33 -11.20
CA LYS A 127 25.32 5.58 -11.60
C LYS A 127 26.47 5.91 -10.68
#